data_AF-A0A2D6NCY1-F1
#
_entry.id   AF-A0A2D6NCY1-F1
#
_cell.length_a   1.000
_cell.length_b   1.000
_cell.length_c   1.000
_cell.angle_alpha   90.00
_cell.angle_beta   90.00
_cell.angle_gamma   90.00
#
_symmetry.space_group_name_H-M   'P 1'
#
loop_
_entity.id
_entity.type
_entity.pdbx_description
1 polymer ?
#
loop_
_entity_poly.entity_id
_entity_poly.type
_entity_poly.pdbx_seq_one_letter_code
_entity_poly.pdbx_strand_id
1 'polypeptide(L)'
;KEKDFVFSGGRWNRGTIIKDNLKYYRYRSEDENESDEDYSNNFFEELYNISNDPYERKNIILENPVIANKLRNNINRIFAESMQKEAEHTTISKKTLEQLKLLGYID
;
A
#
# COMPACT_ATOMS: atom_id res chain seq x y z
N LYS A 1 -1.91 23.44 -8.76
CA LYS A 1 -1.80 21.96 -8.76
C LYS A 1 -2.50 21.47 -7.50
N GLU A 2 -3.64 20.80 -7.63
CA GLU A 2 -4.21 20.06 -6.51
C GLU A 2 -3.19 19.01 -6.03
N LYS A 3 -3.05 18.90 -4.72
CA LYS A 3 -2.15 17.93 -4.10
C LYS A 3 -2.91 16.63 -3.91
N ASP A 4 -2.39 15.55 -4.47
CA ASP A 4 -2.90 14.21 -4.21
C ASP A 4 -2.39 13.79 -2.83
N PHE A 5 -3.31 13.47 -1.91
CA PHE A 5 -2.92 12.93 -0.61
C PHE A 5 -2.88 11.42 -0.72
N VAL A 6 -1.67 10.85 -0.66
CA VAL A 6 -1.50 9.41 -0.71
C VAL A 6 -0.97 8.90 0.62
N PHE A 7 -1.64 7.88 1.13
CA PHE A 7 -1.29 7.20 2.36
C PHE A 7 -1.07 5.72 2.05
N SER A 8 0.14 5.23 2.29
CA SER A 8 0.48 3.81 2.23
C SER A 8 0.98 3.40 3.60
N GLY A 9 0.45 2.31 4.17
CA GLY A 9 0.86 1.89 5.50
C GLY A 9 0.62 0.42 5.81
N GLY A 10 1.54 -0.13 6.61
CA GLY A 10 1.34 -1.34 7.42
C GLY A 10 1.66 -2.68 6.78
N ARG A 11 1.86 -3.69 7.67
CA ARG A 11 1.59 -5.10 7.41
C ARG A 11 0.25 -5.15 6.65
N TRP A 12 0.12 -5.93 5.56
CA TRP A 12 -1.09 -6.06 4.71
C TRP A 12 -1.25 -5.14 3.47
N ASN A 13 -0.23 -4.36 3.07
CA ASN A 13 -0.25 -3.59 1.80
C ASN A 13 -1.51 -2.71 1.62
N ARG A 14 -1.88 -1.96 2.67
CA ARG A 14 -3.04 -1.06 2.63
C ARG A 14 -2.65 0.29 2.04
N GLY A 15 -3.50 0.82 1.16
CA GLY A 15 -3.25 2.06 0.46
C GLY A 15 -4.52 2.89 0.28
N THR A 16 -4.40 4.19 0.47
CA THR A 16 -5.48 5.17 0.25
C THR A 16 -4.96 6.32 -0.60
N ILE A 17 -5.74 6.74 -1.60
CA ILE A 17 -5.53 8.00 -2.32
C ILE A 17 -6.77 8.87 -2.16
N ILE A 18 -6.56 10.13 -1.77
CA ILE A 18 -7.58 11.16 -1.79
C ILE A 18 -7.21 12.20 -2.86
N LYS A 19 -8.07 12.36 -3.86
CA LYS A 19 -7.87 13.24 -5.02
C LYS A 19 -9.22 13.71 -5.55
N ASP A 20 -9.37 15.01 -5.80
CA ASP A 20 -10.57 15.60 -6.45
C ASP A 20 -11.89 15.16 -5.79
N ASN A 21 -11.92 15.11 -4.45
CA ASN A 21 -13.03 14.60 -3.63
C ASN A 21 -13.37 13.11 -3.81
N LEU A 22 -12.43 12.34 -4.35
CA LEU A 22 -12.52 10.89 -4.42
C LEU A 22 -11.56 10.29 -3.42
N LYS A 23 -12.04 9.33 -2.64
CA LYS A 23 -11.24 8.46 -1.80
C LYS A 23 -11.22 7.08 -2.44
N TYR A 24 -10.04 6.65 -2.89
CA TYR A 24 -9.79 5.29 -3.34
C TYR A 24 -9.05 4.53 -2.25
N TYR A 25 -9.57 3.36 -1.90
CA TYR A 25 -9.04 2.51 -0.86
C TYR A 25 -8.73 1.12 -1.42
N ARG A 26 -7.59 0.56 -1.04
CA ARG A 26 -7.16 -0.78 -1.42
C ARG A 26 -6.52 -1.50 -0.24
N TYR A 27 -6.93 -2.74 -0.01
CA TYR A 27 -6.43 -3.56 1.08
C TYR A 27 -6.44 -5.04 0.69
N ARG A 28 -5.60 -5.83 1.37
CA ARG A 28 -5.57 -7.30 1.21
C ARG A 28 -6.62 -7.96 2.12
N SER A 29 -7.25 -9.06 1.67
CA SER A 29 -8.04 -9.92 2.56
C SER A 29 -7.16 -10.47 3.68
N GLU A 30 -7.70 -10.60 4.89
CA GLU A 30 -7.04 -11.26 6.02
C GLU A 30 -7.24 -12.78 6.02
N ASP A 31 -7.77 -13.39 4.95
CA ASP A 31 -7.98 -14.86 4.92
C ASP A 31 -6.66 -15.61 5.10
N GLU A 32 -6.43 -16.09 6.33
CA GLU A 32 -5.20 -16.71 6.83
C GLU A 32 -4.89 -18.10 6.24
N ASN A 33 -5.64 -18.55 5.23
CA ASN A 33 -5.59 -19.92 4.70
C ASN A 33 -5.02 -20.06 3.29
N GLU A 34 -4.55 -18.98 2.66
CA GLU A 34 -3.93 -19.07 1.34
C GLU A 34 -2.43 -19.33 1.47
N SER A 35 -2.03 -20.50 1.00
CA SER A 35 -0.64 -20.93 0.83
C SER A 35 0.23 -19.84 0.20
N ASP A 36 1.49 -19.79 0.61
CA ASP A 36 2.52 -18.81 0.25
C ASP A 36 2.84 -18.65 -1.26
N GLU A 37 2.04 -19.22 -2.16
CA GLU A 37 2.30 -19.26 -3.61
C GLU A 37 1.36 -18.35 -4.44
N ASP A 38 0.29 -17.79 -3.85
CA ASP A 38 -0.71 -16.97 -4.58
C ASP A 38 -0.77 -15.50 -4.11
N TYR A 39 0.38 -14.97 -3.68
CA TYR A 39 0.54 -13.62 -3.10
C TYR A 39 0.10 -12.43 -3.98
N SER A 40 -0.25 -12.65 -5.27
CA SER A 40 -0.37 -11.56 -6.24
C SER A 40 -1.77 -10.98 -6.47
N ASN A 41 -2.87 -11.67 -6.10
CA ASN A 41 -4.18 -11.33 -6.69
C ASN A 41 -5.33 -10.95 -5.73
N ASN A 42 -5.22 -11.14 -4.41
CA ASN A 42 -6.37 -10.90 -3.51
C ASN A 42 -6.37 -9.51 -2.87
N PHE A 43 -6.65 -8.50 -3.70
CA PHE A 43 -6.91 -7.13 -3.24
C PHE A 43 -8.38 -6.76 -3.39
N PHE A 44 -8.94 -6.23 -2.31
CA PHE A 44 -10.20 -5.51 -2.34
C PHE A 44 -9.97 -4.05 -2.63
N GLU A 45 -10.90 -3.45 -3.38
CA GLU A 45 -10.81 -2.08 -3.85
C GLU A 45 -12.15 -1.38 -3.73
N GLU A 46 -12.09 -0.14 -3.26
CA GLU A 46 -13.27 0.68 -3.03
C GLU A 46 -13.01 2.12 -3.51
N LEU A 47 -14.05 2.78 -4.00
CA LEU A 47 -14.00 4.16 -4.43
C LEU A 47 -15.22 4.90 -3.89
N TYR A 48 -14.99 6.05 -3.25
CA TYR A 48 -16.03 6.88 -2.66
C TYR A 48 -15.91 8.33 -3.12
N ASN A 49 -17.04 9.00 -3.32
CA ASN A 49 -17.08 10.45 -3.50
C ASN A 49 -17.35 11.12 -2.15
N ILE A 50 -16.31 11.63 -1.50
CA ILE A 50 -16.38 12.17 -0.15
C ILE A 50 -17.11 13.52 -0.06
N SER A 51 -17.31 14.22 -1.18
CA SER A 51 -18.13 15.45 -1.19
C SER A 51 -19.62 15.15 -1.00
N ASN A 52 -20.09 14.04 -1.58
CA ASN A 52 -21.50 13.67 -1.56
C ASN A 52 -21.80 12.56 -0.53
N ASP A 53 -20.79 11.76 -0.19
CA ASP A 53 -20.87 10.63 0.73
C ASP A 53 -19.64 10.61 1.66
N PRO A 54 -19.56 11.54 2.62
CA PRO A 54 -18.43 11.63 3.56
C PRO A 54 -18.35 10.43 4.52
N TYR A 55 -19.40 9.61 4.58
CA TYR A 55 -19.47 8.42 5.44
C TYR A 55 -19.22 7.11 4.69
N GLU A 56 -18.82 7.18 3.41
CA GLU A 56 -18.36 6.01 2.63
C GLU A 56 -19.39 4.88 2.55
N ARG A 57 -20.67 5.23 2.42
CA ARG A 57 -21.80 4.30 2.39
C ARG A 57 -21.99 3.67 1.01
N LYS A 58 -21.62 4.35 -0.07
CA LYS A 58 -21.81 3.91 -1.45
C LYS A 58 -20.47 3.75 -2.16
N ASN A 59 -20.04 2.50 -2.34
CA ASN A 59 -18.91 2.18 -3.21
C ASN A 59 -19.31 2.40 -4.69
N ILE A 60 -18.62 3.31 -5.37
CA ILE A 60 -18.85 3.70 -6.77
C ILE A 60 -17.75 3.19 -7.71
N ILE A 61 -16.95 2.21 -7.29
CA ILE A 61 -15.80 1.72 -8.07
C ILE A 61 -16.20 1.13 -9.42
N LEU A 62 -17.29 0.34 -9.46
CA LEU A 62 -17.80 -0.28 -10.69
C LEU A 62 -18.42 0.75 -11.65
N GLU A 63 -18.90 1.88 -11.10
CA GLU A 63 -19.45 3.00 -11.89
C GLU A 63 -18.35 3.85 -12.53
N ASN A 64 -17.10 3.78 -12.03
CA ASN A 64 -16.00 4.66 -12.43
C ASN A 64 -14.70 3.89 -12.75
N PRO A 65 -14.72 2.93 -13.69
CA PRO A 65 -13.60 2.01 -13.93
C PRO A 65 -12.32 2.72 -14.41
N VAL A 66 -12.44 3.79 -15.20
CA VAL A 66 -11.29 4.56 -15.70
C VAL A 66 -10.54 5.24 -14.56
N ILE A 67 -11.29 5.85 -13.63
CA ILE A 67 -10.71 6.53 -12.46
C ILE A 67 -10.11 5.50 -11.52
N ALA A 68 -10.83 4.41 -11.24
CA ALA A 68 -10.34 3.31 -10.43
C ALA A 68 -9.01 2.75 -10.95
N ASN A 69 -8.91 2.47 -12.26
CA ASN A 69 -7.67 1.98 -12.88
C ASN A 69 -6.50 2.97 -12.72
N LYS A 70 -6.77 4.28 -12.88
CA LYS A 70 -5.73 5.31 -12.71
C LYS A 70 -5.22 5.35 -11.27
N LEU A 71 -6.12 5.30 -10.30
CA LEU A 71 -5.77 5.34 -8.87
C LEU A 71 -5.10 4.03 -8.43
N ARG A 72 -5.54 2.87 -8.96
CA ARG A 72 -4.88 1.57 -8.79
C ARG A 72 -3.42 1.61 -9.22
N ASN A 73 -3.16 2.12 -10.42
CA ASN A 73 -1.80 2.24 -10.94
C ASN A 73 -0.93 3.16 -10.09
N ASN A 74 -1.50 4.26 -9.57
CA ASN A 74 -0.79 5.16 -8.66
C ASN A 74 -0.41 4.47 -7.34
N ILE A 75 -1.33 3.73 -6.72
CA ILE A 75 -1.04 2.96 -5.51
C ILE A 75 0.04 1.90 -5.77
N ASN A 76 -0.08 1.14 -6.87
CA ASN A 76 0.91 0.11 -7.24
C ASN A 76 2.31 0.69 -7.40
N ARG A 77 2.44 1.84 -8.06
CA ARG A 77 3.72 2.54 -8.20
C ARG A 77 4.31 2.91 -6.83
N ILE A 78 3.48 3.42 -5.93
CA ILE A 78 3.93 3.85 -4.59
C ILE A 78 4.38 2.66 -3.76
N PHE A 79 3.67 1.52 -3.82
CA PHE A 79 4.12 0.29 -3.17
C PHE A 79 5.43 -0.24 -3.73
N ALA A 80 5.61 -0.22 -5.06
CA ALA A 80 6.87 -0.61 -5.67
C ALA A 80 8.03 0.29 -5.21
N GLU A 81 7.81 1.61 -5.17
CA GLU A 81 8.79 2.58 -4.67
C GLU A 81 9.09 2.42 -3.18
N SER A 82 8.10 2.11 -2.34
CA SER A 82 8.32 1.88 -0.92
C SER A 82 9.09 0.59 -0.67
N MET A 83 8.78 -0.50 -1.39
CA MET A 83 9.54 -1.75 -1.32
C MET A 83 10.99 -1.57 -1.78
N GLN A 84 11.23 -0.80 -2.84
CA GLN A 84 12.59 -0.51 -3.30
C GLN A 84 13.38 0.29 -2.25
N LYS A 85 12.76 1.31 -1.64
CA LYS A 85 13.41 2.09 -0.56
C LYS A 85 13.68 1.24 0.68
N GLU A 86 12.75 0.37 1.08
CA GLU A 86 13.00 -0.56 2.19
C GLU A 86 14.17 -1.48 1.87
N ALA A 87 14.22 -2.06 0.65
CA ALA A 87 15.33 -2.91 0.21
C ALA A 87 16.69 -2.18 0.19
N GLU A 88 16.71 -0.90 -0.21
CA GLU A 88 17.92 -0.06 -0.16
C GLU A 88 18.39 0.21 1.28
N HIS A 89 17.46 0.31 2.23
CA HIS A 89 17.76 0.52 3.65
C HIS A 89 18.12 -0.76 4.42
N THR A 90 17.98 -1.96 3.81
CA THR A 90 18.37 -3.24 4.44
C THR A 90 19.86 -3.57 4.28
N THR A 91 20.73 -2.59 4.05
CA THR A 91 22.17 -2.79 4.21
C THR A 91 22.59 -2.39 5.63
N ILE A 92 22.76 -3.40 6.49
CA ILE A 92 23.37 -3.20 7.81
C ILE A 92 24.76 -2.59 7.59
N SER A 93 25.01 -1.42 8.17
CA SER A 93 26.32 -0.79 8.06
C SER A 93 27.41 -1.72 8.59
N LYS A 94 28.61 -1.73 7.97
CA LYS A 94 29.73 -2.59 8.43
C LYS A 94 30.02 -2.43 9.93
N LYS A 95 29.91 -1.21 10.44
CA LYS A 95 30.08 -0.89 11.86
C LYS A 95 29.03 -1.57 12.74
N THR A 96 27.77 -1.53 12.33
CA THR A 96 26.68 -2.21 13.05
C THR A 96 26.87 -3.73 13.01
N LEU A 97 27.33 -4.27 11.87
CA LEU A 97 27.59 -5.70 11.70
C LEU A 97 28.76 -6.18 12.57
N GLU A 98 29.84 -5.40 12.66
CA GLU A 98 30.94 -5.68 13.60
C GLU A 98 30.49 -5.61 15.06
N GLN A 99 29.68 -4.63 15.45
CA GLN A 99 29.13 -4.55 16.82
C GLN A 99 28.24 -5.76 17.15
N LEU A 100 27.40 -6.21 16.22
CA LEU A 100 26.55 -7.38 16.43
C LEU A 100 27.37 -8.68 16.56
N LYS A 101 28.47 -8.82 15.82
CA LYS A 101 29.45 -9.92 15.98
C LYS A 101 30.13 -9.88 17.36
N LEU A 102 30.58 -8.70 17.79
CA LEU A 102 31.26 -8.51 19.08
C LEU A 102 30.35 -8.83 20.28
N LEU A 103 29.05 -8.56 20.13
CA LEU A 103 28.03 -8.87 21.13
C LEU A 103 27.52 -10.32 21.06
N GLY A 104 27.97 -11.13 20.09
CA GLY A 104 27.61 -12.54 19.96
C GLY A 104 26.19 -12.80 19.44
N TYR A 105 25.56 -11.81 18.79
CA TYR A 105 24.22 -11.99 18.20
C TYR A 105 24.26 -12.64 16.81
N ILE A 106 25.43 -12.62 16.16
CA ILE A 106 25.70 -13.19 14.84
C ILE A 106 27.14 -13.72 14.80
N ASP A 107 27.38 -14.80 14.07
CA ASP A 107 28.70 -15.44 13.90
C ASP A 107 29.57 -14.72 12.84
#